data_AF-A0A8J6LWB0-F1
#
_entry.id   AF-A0A8J6LWB0-F1
#
_cell.length_a   1.000
_cell.length_b   1.000
_cell.length_c   1.000
_cell.angle_alpha   90.00
_cell.angle_beta   90.00
_cell.angle_gamma   90.00
#
_symmetry.space_group_name_H-M   'P 1'
#
loop_
_entity.id
_entity.type
_entity.pdbx_description
1 polymer ?
#
loop_
_entity_poly.entity_id
_entity_poly.type
_entity_poly.pdbx_seq_one_letter_code
_entity_poly.pdbx_strand_id
1 'polypeptide(L)'
;MLRQYNVVLYWPSSLTAIPTGLAPAQINAWVRERAAAGVPMYELDRTALAALKPDLVLTQDLCRVCALPAGTVEDAGRAIGTDAAVLSLDPRCLSDVFFDIEAVAKAAGAAAVADRLAGVPLRAIDSATYVVQAGPGLVDGIEALAWAFHPDAVPPPPPGRIASAG
;
A
#
# COMPACT_ATOMS: atom_id res chain seq x y z
N MET A 1 -7.44 -13.60 -24.49
CA MET A 1 -6.65 -14.60 -23.73
C MET A 1 -5.84 -13.80 -22.70
N LEU A 2 -6.31 -13.73 -21.46
CA LEU A 2 -5.64 -12.94 -20.42
C LEU A 2 -4.36 -13.68 -20.02
N ARG A 3 -3.20 -13.03 -20.15
CA ARG A 3 -1.92 -13.55 -19.67
C ARG A 3 -2.05 -13.63 -18.13
N GLN A 4 -1.82 -14.80 -17.55
CA GLN A 4 -1.72 -14.90 -16.08
C GLN A 4 -0.37 -14.28 -15.69
N TYR A 5 -0.42 -13.05 -15.16
CA TYR A 5 0.73 -12.42 -14.54
C TYR A 5 0.90 -12.99 -13.14
N ASN A 6 2.15 -13.26 -12.76
CA ASN A 6 2.49 -13.57 -11.39
C ASN A 6 2.91 -12.27 -10.70
N VAL A 7 1.89 -11.43 -10.45
CA VAL A 7 2.08 -10.12 -9.82
C VAL A 7 2.41 -10.34 -8.35
N VAL A 8 3.62 -9.95 -7.96
CA VAL A 8 4.01 -9.93 -6.55
C VAL A 8 3.80 -8.52 -6.04
N LEU A 9 2.73 -8.33 -5.25
CA LEU A 9 2.56 -7.18 -4.39
C LEU A 9 3.45 -7.40 -3.16
N TYR A 10 4.58 -6.70 -3.09
CA TYR A 10 5.42 -6.81 -1.91
C TYR A 10 4.86 -5.92 -0.79
N TRP A 11 3.97 -6.50 0.02
CA TRP A 11 3.43 -5.96 1.27
C TRP A 11 3.71 -7.00 2.37
N PRO A 12 4.22 -6.60 3.55
CA PRO A 12 5.35 -7.26 4.23
C PRO A 12 5.10 -8.76 4.42
N SER A 13 5.55 -9.53 3.43
CA SER A 13 5.91 -10.94 3.58
C SER A 13 7.39 -11.05 3.97
N SER A 14 7.97 -9.95 4.45
CA SER A 14 9.29 -9.82 5.04
C SER A 14 9.29 -10.37 6.45
N LEU A 15 10.38 -11.05 6.82
CA LEU A 15 10.79 -11.17 8.21
C LEU A 15 10.91 -9.74 8.76
N THR A 16 9.96 -9.32 9.60
CA THR A 16 10.06 -8.02 10.26
C THR A 16 11.28 -8.04 11.17
N ALA A 17 12.13 -7.01 11.07
CA ALA A 17 13.23 -6.86 12.00
C ALA A 17 12.72 -6.40 13.38
N ILE A 18 11.46 -5.97 13.49
CA ILE A 18 10.85 -5.52 14.75
C ILE A 18 10.78 -6.70 15.73
N PRO A 19 11.40 -6.60 16.93
CA PRO A 19 11.34 -7.65 17.92
C PRO A 19 9.90 -7.93 18.38
N THR A 20 9.58 -9.20 18.57
CA THR A 20 8.29 -9.62 19.14
C THR A 20 8.21 -9.30 20.63
N GLY A 21 6.99 -9.04 21.14
CA GLY A 21 6.75 -8.84 22.58
C GLY A 21 7.03 -7.42 23.09
N LEU A 22 7.31 -6.46 22.21
CA LEU A 22 7.44 -5.05 22.57
C LEU A 22 6.06 -4.39 22.74
N ALA A 23 5.95 -3.50 23.73
CA ALA A 23 4.80 -2.61 23.85
C ALA A 23 4.81 -1.55 22.73
N PRO A 24 3.67 -0.94 22.36
CA PRO A 24 3.58 0.04 21.27
C PRO A 24 4.59 1.21 21.36
N ALA A 25 4.80 1.75 22.57
CA ALA A 25 5.78 2.81 22.77
C ALA A 25 7.23 2.36 22.51
N GLN A 26 7.55 1.11 22.85
CA GLN A 26 8.87 0.52 22.61
C GLN A 26 9.07 0.21 21.12
N ILE A 27 8.02 -0.23 20.42
CA ILE A 27 8.03 -0.38 18.96
C ILE A 27 8.32 0.99 18.31
N ASN A 28 7.60 2.04 18.71
CA ASN A 28 7.81 3.38 18.17
C ASN A 28 9.23 3.91 18.44
N ALA A 29 9.79 3.69 19.64
CA ALA A 29 11.17 4.05 19.95
C ALA A 29 12.17 3.31 19.07
N TRP A 30 12.02 1.98 18.95
CA TRP A 30 12.89 1.13 18.14
C TRP A 30 12.85 1.49 16.65
N VAL A 31 11.65 1.75 16.10
CA VAL A 31 11.49 2.17 14.70
C VAL A 31 12.17 3.50 14.44
N ARG A 32 12.03 4.47 15.36
CA ARG A 32 12.69 5.79 15.25
C ARG A 32 14.20 5.68 15.28
N GLU A 33 14.74 4.84 16.16
CA GLU A 33 16.19 4.63 16.27
C GLU A 33 16.78 4.05 14.97
N ARG A 34 16.18 2.98 14.42
CA ARG A 34 16.65 2.41 13.14
C ARG A 34 16.46 3.35 11.97
N ALA A 35 15.34 4.08 11.92
CA ALA A 35 15.09 5.06 10.87
C ALA A 35 16.12 6.20 10.92
N ALA A 36 16.53 6.64 12.11
CA ALA A 36 17.59 7.63 12.26
C ALA A 36 18.97 7.07 11.83
N ALA A 37 19.21 5.78 12.05
CA ALA A 37 20.43 5.09 11.64
C ALA A 37 20.45 4.65 10.16
N GLY A 38 19.37 4.86 9.41
CA GLY A 38 19.26 4.42 8.01
C GLY A 38 19.25 2.88 7.84
N VAL A 39 18.95 2.14 8.91
CA VAL A 39 18.90 0.68 8.89
C VAL A 39 17.51 0.26 8.38
N PRO A 40 17.42 -0.62 7.37
CA PRO A 40 16.13 -1.08 6.84
C PRO A 40 15.31 -1.81 7.91
N MET A 41 13.98 -1.64 7.85
CA MET A 41 13.01 -2.25 8.77
C MET A 41 12.62 -3.66 8.34
N TYR A 42 12.77 -3.94 7.05
CA TYR A 42 12.35 -5.15 6.38
C TYR A 42 13.47 -5.64 5.48
N GLU A 43 13.62 -6.96 5.42
CA GLU A 43 14.50 -7.62 4.46
C GLU A 43 13.65 -8.35 3.42
N LEU A 44 14.07 -8.27 2.17
CA LEU A 44 13.43 -9.01 1.09
C LEU A 44 13.81 -10.49 1.18
N ASP A 45 12.82 -11.37 1.36
CA ASP A 45 13.03 -12.81 1.27
C ASP A 45 13.26 -13.23 -0.17
N ARG A 46 14.55 -13.35 -0.53
CA ARG A 46 15.01 -13.71 -1.87
C ARG A 46 14.63 -15.13 -2.26
N THR A 47 14.55 -16.05 -1.30
CA THR A 47 14.17 -17.44 -1.54
C THR A 47 12.69 -17.50 -1.91
N ALA A 48 11.84 -16.81 -1.15
CA ALA A 48 10.42 -16.70 -1.46
C ALA A 48 10.19 -15.98 -2.81
N LEU A 49 10.90 -14.88 -3.07
CA LEU A 49 10.79 -14.16 -4.34
C LEU A 49 11.19 -15.03 -5.54
N ALA A 50 12.28 -15.79 -5.42
CA ALA A 50 12.72 -16.71 -6.48
C ALA A 50 11.72 -17.86 -6.71
N ALA A 51 11.14 -18.40 -5.64
CA ALA A 51 10.15 -19.46 -5.73
C ALA A 51 8.87 -19.00 -6.43
N LEU A 52 8.49 -17.73 -6.28
CA LEU A 52 7.34 -17.14 -6.97
C LEU A 52 7.55 -17.11 -8.48
N LYS A 53 8.76 -16.79 -8.97
CA LYS A 53 9.02 -16.52 -10.41
C LYS A 53 8.14 -15.36 -10.93
N PRO A 54 8.29 -14.15 -10.39
CA PRO A 54 7.51 -13.00 -10.84
C PRO A 54 7.86 -12.61 -12.27
N ASP A 55 6.88 -12.07 -12.98
CA ASP A 55 7.07 -11.31 -14.22
C ASP A 55 6.85 -9.80 -14.02
N LEU A 56 6.18 -9.41 -12.93
CA LEU A 56 5.99 -8.04 -12.47
C LEU A 56 6.07 -7.98 -10.94
N VAL A 57 6.87 -7.07 -10.42
CA VAL A 57 6.93 -6.72 -8.99
C VAL A 57 6.44 -5.30 -8.81
N LEU A 58 5.43 -5.14 -7.95
CA LEU A 58 4.93 -3.83 -7.53
C LEU A 58 5.56 -3.49 -6.18
N THR A 59 6.22 -2.34 -6.12
CA THR A 59 6.80 -1.82 -4.89
C THR A 59 6.38 -0.37 -4.65
N GLN A 60 6.74 0.16 -3.49
CA GLN A 60 6.40 1.52 -3.08
C GLN A 60 7.68 2.31 -2.80
N ASP A 61 7.64 3.63 -3.02
CA ASP A 61 8.67 4.57 -2.54
C ASP A 61 8.09 5.67 -1.63
N LEU A 62 6.84 5.49 -1.19
CA LEU A 62 6.06 6.48 -0.44
C LEU A 62 6.55 6.73 1.00
N CYS A 63 7.24 5.76 1.58
CA CYS A 63 7.49 5.71 3.02
C CYS A 63 8.91 5.22 3.31
N ARG A 64 9.79 6.13 3.73
CA ARG A 64 11.19 5.80 4.10
C ARG A 64 11.33 4.69 5.17
N VAL A 65 10.29 4.44 5.94
CA VAL A 65 10.28 3.43 7.03
C VAL A 65 9.70 2.10 6.56
N CYS A 66 8.64 2.16 5.76
CA CYS A 66 7.75 1.02 5.51
C CYS A 66 7.72 0.57 4.05
N ALA A 67 8.15 1.43 3.14
CA ALA A 67 8.28 1.10 1.74
C ALA A 67 9.65 0.46 1.48
N LEU A 68 9.70 -0.40 0.46
CA LEU A 68 10.92 -1.02 -0.01
C LEU A 68 11.30 -0.36 -1.34
N PRO A 69 12.37 0.46 -1.39
CA PRO A 69 12.73 1.18 -2.60
C PRO A 69 12.98 0.24 -3.79
N ALA A 70 12.65 0.71 -5.00
CA ALA A 70 12.81 -0.06 -6.23
C ALA A 70 14.23 -0.64 -6.40
N GLY A 71 15.26 0.14 -6.08
CA GLY A 71 16.65 -0.32 -6.16
C GLY A 71 16.93 -1.59 -5.34
N THR A 72 16.34 -1.72 -4.14
CA THR A 72 16.49 -2.93 -3.31
C THR A 72 15.82 -4.16 -3.94
N VAL A 73 14.66 -3.96 -4.58
CA VAL A 73 13.95 -5.02 -5.30
C VAL A 73 14.72 -5.43 -6.55
N GLU A 74 15.24 -4.48 -7.32
CA GLU A 74 16.04 -4.72 -8.51
C GLU A 74 17.36 -5.44 -8.19
N ASP A 75 18.06 -5.03 -7.12
CA ASP A 75 19.26 -5.71 -6.62
C ASP A 75 18.97 -7.16 -6.24
N ALA A 76 17.84 -7.39 -5.61
CA ALA A 76 17.41 -8.74 -5.29
C ALA A 76 17.03 -9.54 -6.52
N GLY A 77 16.35 -8.91 -7.47
CA GLY A 77 16.00 -9.52 -8.75
C GLY A 77 17.22 -9.99 -9.52
N ARG A 78 18.25 -9.14 -9.63
CA ARG A 78 19.55 -9.50 -10.22
C ARG A 78 20.21 -10.67 -9.50
N ALA A 79 20.19 -10.68 -8.17
CA ALA A 79 20.83 -11.73 -7.38
C ALA A 79 20.16 -13.10 -7.54
N ILE A 80 18.85 -13.15 -7.81
CA ILE A 80 18.11 -14.40 -8.04
C ILE A 80 17.93 -14.73 -9.53
N GLY A 81 18.44 -13.90 -10.43
CA GLY A 81 18.36 -14.09 -11.88
C GLY A 81 16.94 -13.95 -12.45
N THR A 82 16.11 -13.06 -11.90
CA THR A 82 14.81 -12.72 -12.49
C THR A 82 14.90 -11.47 -13.35
N ASP A 83 14.15 -11.47 -14.45
CA ASP A 83 13.97 -10.33 -15.34
C ASP A 83 12.60 -9.64 -15.13
N ALA A 84 11.99 -9.83 -13.95
CA ALA A 84 10.70 -9.23 -13.64
C ALA A 84 10.77 -7.69 -13.78
N ALA A 85 9.74 -7.11 -14.39
CA ALA A 85 9.60 -5.65 -14.39
C ALA A 85 9.34 -5.17 -12.95
N VAL A 86 10.02 -4.12 -12.51
CA VAL A 86 9.77 -3.50 -11.20
C VAL A 86 9.05 -2.18 -11.44
N LEU A 87 7.85 -2.04 -10.88
CA LEU A 87 7.07 -0.80 -10.91
C LEU A 87 7.01 -0.21 -9.50
N SER A 88 7.60 0.97 -9.33
CA SER A 88 7.56 1.72 -8.08
C SER A 88 6.39 2.68 -8.07
N LEU A 89 5.60 2.66 -7.00
CA LEU A 89 4.43 3.52 -6.80
C LEU A 89 4.73 4.54 -5.69
N ASP A 90 4.46 5.82 -5.94
CA ASP A 90 4.64 6.90 -4.97
C ASP A 90 3.53 7.96 -5.12
N PRO A 91 2.25 7.61 -4.86
CA PRO A 91 1.17 8.56 -5.00
C PRO A 91 1.18 9.57 -3.86
N ARG A 92 1.21 10.86 -4.19
CA ARG A 92 1.24 11.97 -3.21
C ARG A 92 -0.09 12.72 -3.15
N CYS A 93 -0.94 12.50 -4.13
CA CYS A 93 -2.32 12.97 -4.17
C CYS A 93 -3.25 11.92 -4.80
N LEU A 94 -4.54 12.22 -4.80
CA LEU A 94 -5.56 11.32 -5.32
C LEU A 94 -5.45 11.12 -6.84
N SER A 95 -5.05 12.14 -7.58
CA SER A 95 -4.79 12.03 -9.02
C SER A 95 -3.65 11.06 -9.32
N ASP A 96 -2.60 11.05 -8.49
CA ASP A 96 -1.49 10.11 -8.64
C ASP A 96 -1.97 8.66 -8.44
N VAL A 97 -2.90 8.42 -7.51
CA VAL A 97 -3.49 7.09 -7.32
C VAL A 97 -4.17 6.60 -8.60
N PHE A 98 -4.88 7.48 -9.31
CA PHE A 98 -5.51 7.10 -10.58
C PHE A 98 -4.48 6.81 -11.67
N PHE A 99 -3.43 7.63 -11.79
CA PHE A 99 -2.35 7.37 -12.73
C PHE A 99 -1.60 6.06 -12.41
N ASP A 100 -1.39 5.77 -11.13
CA ASP A 100 -0.77 4.53 -10.67
C ASP A 100 -1.64 3.31 -11.00
N ILE A 101 -2.97 3.42 -10.85
CA ILE A 101 -3.90 2.35 -11.25
C ILE A 101 -3.78 2.07 -12.76
N GLU A 102 -3.73 3.10 -13.59
CA GLU A 102 -3.53 2.94 -15.04
C GLU A 102 -2.16 2.31 -15.37
N ALA A 103 -1.10 2.76 -14.70
CA ALA A 103 0.25 2.23 -14.88
C ALA A 103 0.33 0.75 -14.49
N VAL A 104 -0.25 0.37 -13.34
CA VAL A 104 -0.35 -1.01 -12.88
C VAL A 104 -1.19 -1.84 -13.85
N ALA A 105 -2.35 -1.35 -14.27
CA ALA A 105 -3.22 -2.06 -15.21
C ALA A 105 -2.51 -2.33 -16.55
N LYS A 106 -1.74 -1.36 -17.04
CA LYS A 106 -0.92 -1.54 -18.25
C LYS A 106 0.18 -2.57 -18.04
N ALA A 107 0.95 -2.46 -16.94
CA ALA A 107 2.05 -3.36 -16.64
C ALA A 107 1.57 -4.82 -16.44
N ALA A 108 0.43 -5.00 -15.78
CA ALA A 108 -0.20 -6.29 -15.52
C ALA A 108 -1.11 -6.76 -16.67
N GLY A 109 -1.07 -6.12 -17.86
CA GLY A 109 -1.86 -6.51 -19.03
C GLY A 109 -3.38 -6.56 -18.79
N ALA A 110 -3.85 -5.79 -17.80
CA ALA A 110 -5.21 -5.74 -17.30
C ALA A 110 -5.85 -4.37 -17.58
N ALA A 111 -5.55 -3.76 -18.73
CA ALA A 111 -6.03 -2.42 -19.09
C ALA A 111 -7.55 -2.27 -18.97
N ALA A 112 -8.32 -3.34 -19.24
CA ALA A 112 -9.78 -3.36 -19.07
C ALA A 112 -10.26 -3.12 -17.61
N VAL A 113 -9.37 -3.22 -16.61
CA VAL A 113 -9.69 -2.87 -15.21
C VAL A 113 -9.83 -1.36 -15.03
N ALA A 114 -9.06 -0.55 -15.76
CA ALA A 114 -9.14 0.92 -15.66
C ALA A 114 -10.52 1.41 -16.09
N ASP A 115 -11.09 0.85 -17.15
CA ASP A 115 -12.43 1.18 -17.64
C ASP A 115 -13.53 0.90 -16.60
N ARG A 116 -13.31 -0.05 -15.68
CA ARG A 116 -14.27 -0.38 -14.60
C ARG A 116 -14.31 0.66 -13.50
N LEU A 117 -13.33 1.55 -13.43
CA LEU A 117 -13.25 2.61 -12.43
C LEU A 117 -13.81 3.93 -12.93
N ALA A 118 -14.01 4.07 -14.24
CA ALA A 118 -14.61 5.26 -14.83
C ALA A 118 -16.02 5.48 -14.27
N GLY A 119 -16.26 6.67 -13.73
CA GLY A 119 -17.56 7.05 -13.14
C GLY A 119 -17.90 6.35 -11.82
N VAL A 120 -16.97 5.60 -11.21
CA VAL A 120 -17.15 5.06 -9.87
C VAL A 120 -17.04 6.20 -8.86
N PRO A 121 -18.06 6.44 -8.01
CA PRO A 121 -18.01 7.50 -7.01
C PRO A 121 -16.85 7.28 -6.05
N LEU A 122 -16.09 8.36 -5.81
CA LEU A 122 -14.93 8.31 -4.94
C LEU A 122 -15.25 8.94 -3.59
N ARG A 123 -14.87 8.23 -2.52
CA ARG A 123 -14.91 8.72 -1.15
C ARG A 123 -13.50 8.67 -0.59
N ALA A 124 -13.03 9.78 -0.02
CA ALA A 124 -11.74 9.87 0.65
C ALA A 124 -11.95 10.18 2.13
N ILE A 125 -11.20 9.48 2.98
CA ILE A 125 -11.23 9.63 4.43
C ILE A 125 -9.79 9.85 4.92
N ASP A 126 -9.61 10.76 5.87
CA ASP A 126 -8.32 10.90 6.55
C ASP A 126 -8.08 9.71 7.46
N SER A 127 -7.28 8.76 6.97
CA SER A 127 -6.92 7.55 7.69
C SER A 127 -6.25 7.84 9.04
N ALA A 128 -5.38 8.85 9.10
CA ALA A 128 -4.63 9.19 10.31
C ALA A 128 -5.53 9.64 11.47
N THR A 129 -6.67 10.25 11.15
CA THR A 129 -7.63 10.75 12.12
C THR A 129 -8.73 9.73 12.42
N TYR A 130 -9.21 9.01 11.41
CA TYR A 130 -10.45 8.24 11.51
C TYR A 130 -10.29 6.72 11.39
N VAL A 131 -9.14 6.20 10.95
CA VAL A 131 -8.98 4.74 10.72
C VAL A 131 -7.93 4.13 11.64
N VAL A 132 -6.80 4.82 11.85
CA VAL A 132 -5.64 4.25 12.58
C VAL A 132 -5.53 4.72 14.04
N GLN A 133 -6.48 5.50 14.54
CA GLN A 133 -6.48 6.00 15.93
C GLN A 133 -7.17 5.03 16.89
N ALA A 134 -6.61 4.87 18.09
CA ALA A 134 -7.30 4.25 19.20
C ALA A 134 -8.16 5.28 19.95
N GLY A 135 -9.29 4.86 20.51
CA GLY A 135 -10.15 5.71 21.35
C GLY A 135 -11.37 6.28 20.60
N PRO A 136 -11.91 7.45 21.01
CA PRO A 136 -13.20 7.95 20.52
C PRO A 136 -13.29 8.13 19.00
N GLY A 137 -12.16 8.45 18.34
CA GLY A 137 -12.10 8.61 16.88
C GLY A 137 -12.39 7.32 16.10
N LEU A 138 -12.32 6.14 16.74
CA LEU A 138 -12.70 4.87 16.12
C LEU A 138 -14.20 4.83 15.78
N VAL A 139 -15.06 5.34 16.67
CA VAL A 139 -16.51 5.39 16.41
C VAL A 139 -16.79 6.33 15.25
N ASP A 140 -16.18 7.52 15.27
CA ASP A 140 -16.30 8.50 14.19
C ASP A 140 -15.87 7.93 12.83
N GLY A 141 -14.81 7.11 12.82
CA GLY A 141 -14.33 6.41 11.65
C GLY A 141 -15.26 5.31 11.15
N ILE A 142 -15.79 4.49 12.05
CA ILE A 142 -16.74 3.45 11.71
C ILE A 142 -18.02 4.06 11.15
N GLU A 143 -18.56 5.12 11.76
CA GLU A 143 -19.73 5.85 11.26
C GLU A 143 -19.47 6.43 9.86
N ALA A 144 -18.29 7.05 9.66
CA ALA A 144 -17.89 7.58 8.37
C ALA A 144 -17.84 6.47 7.30
N LEU A 145 -17.17 5.34 7.59
CA LEU A 145 -17.09 4.21 6.66
C LEU A 145 -18.47 3.58 6.39
N ALA A 146 -19.30 3.43 7.42
CA ALA A 146 -20.65 2.90 7.29
C ALA A 146 -21.50 3.77 6.35
N TRP A 147 -21.42 5.10 6.48
CA TRP A 147 -22.06 6.01 5.53
C TRP A 147 -21.43 5.97 4.13
N ALA A 148 -20.11 5.83 4.03
CA ALA A 148 -19.43 5.75 2.73
C ALA A 148 -19.92 4.55 1.89
N PHE A 149 -20.15 3.41 2.54
CA PHE A 149 -20.61 2.18 1.90
C PHE A 149 -22.14 2.11 1.76
N HIS A 150 -22.88 2.70 2.70
CA HIS A 150 -24.34 2.64 2.76
C HIS A 150 -24.97 4.02 2.97
N PRO A 151 -24.81 4.95 2.01
CA PRO A 151 -25.26 6.33 2.16
C PRO A 151 -26.79 6.47 2.31
N ASP A 152 -27.55 5.47 1.85
CA ASP A 152 -29.01 5.44 1.96
C ASP A 152 -29.52 4.84 3.28
N ALA A 153 -28.65 4.17 4.05
CA ALA A 153 -29.03 3.47 5.29
C ALA A 153 -28.45 4.11 6.56
N VAL A 154 -27.44 4.96 6.42
CA VAL A 154 -26.71 5.60 7.53
C VAL A 154 -26.77 7.12 7.34
N PRO A 155 -26.98 7.93 8.39
CA PRO A 155 -26.92 9.38 8.26
C PRO A 155 -25.49 9.85 7.89
N PRO A 156 -25.37 10.98 7.17
CA PRO A 156 -24.06 11.52 6.80
C PRO A 156 -23.25 11.91 8.06
N PRO A 157 -21.94 11.64 8.07
CA PRO A 157 -21.07 12.06 9.16
C PRO A 157 -20.90 13.60 9.16
N PRO A 158 -20.45 14.18 10.27
CA PRO A 158 -20.07 15.59 10.34
C PRO A 158 -19.13 16.02 9.19
N PRO A 159 -19.20 17.29 8.74
CA PRO A 159 -18.35 17.79 7.66
C PRO A 159 -16.85 17.58 7.93
N GLY A 160 -16.09 17.27 6.88
CA GLY A 160 -14.64 17.07 6.94
C GLY A 160 -14.18 15.65 7.25
N ARG A 161 -15.08 14.74 7.67
CA ARG A 161 -14.73 13.32 7.89
C ARG A 161 -14.54 12.55 6.58
N ILE A 162 -15.37 12.83 5.58
CA ILE A 162 -15.28 12.25 4.24
C ILE A 162 -15.38 13.34 3.19
N ALA A 163 -14.46 13.32 2.23
CA ALA A 163 -14.56 14.05 0.98
C ALA A 163 -15.11 13.13 -0.11
N SER A 164 -15.88 13.69 -1.04
CA SER A 164 -16.41 12.94 -2.19
C SER A 164 -16.00 13.61 -3.48
N ALA A 165 -15.62 12.81 -4.48
CA ALA A 165 -15.34 13.26 -5.83
C ALA A 165 -16.11 12.39 -6.82
N GLY A 166 -16.52 13.00 -7.93
CA GLY A 166 -17.24 12.37 -9.03
C GLY A 166 -16.74 12.90 -10.36
#